data_AF-A0A0B0SF28-F1
#
_entry.id   AF-A0A0B0SF28-F1
#
_cell.length_a   1.000
_cell.length_b   1.000
_cell.length_c   1.000
_cell.angle_alpha   90.00
_cell.angle_beta   90.00
_cell.angle_gamma   90.00
#
_symmetry.space_group_name_H-M   'P 1'
#
loop_
_entity.id
_entity.type
_entity.pdbx_description
1 polymer ?
#
loop_
_entity_poly.entity_id
_entity_poly.type
_entity_poly.pdbx_seq_one_letter_code
_entity_poly.pdbx_strand_id
1 'polypeptide(L)'
;MAKAKVRNIPVSRLRWVDRPKEREKLPASHFLLPGKRKFPYKNKDGSVNCRLVKAAISRAAQHGYKKVEAEARRLHQRHCQNEA
;
A
#
# COMPACT_ATOMS: atom_id res chain seq x y z
N MET A 1 9.67 9.19 16.24
CA MET A 1 9.09 7.99 15.59
C MET A 1 9.99 7.58 14.42
N ALA A 2 10.49 6.35 14.39
CA ALA A 2 11.39 5.90 13.32
C ALA A 2 10.67 5.91 11.95
N LYS A 3 11.32 6.41 10.90
CA LYS A 3 10.79 6.34 9.53
C LYS A 3 10.73 4.86 9.11
N ALA A 4 9.59 4.42 8.59
CA ALA A 4 9.45 3.06 8.07
C ALA A 4 10.45 2.82 6.92
N LYS A 5 11.01 1.61 6.82
CA LYS A 5 11.88 1.21 5.71
C LYS A 5 11.10 1.29 4.40
N VAL A 6 11.56 2.10 3.45
CA VAL A 6 10.93 2.27 2.13
C VAL A 6 11.70 1.46 1.08
N ARG A 7 10.99 0.73 0.23
CA ARG A 7 11.56 0.01 -0.92
C ARG A 7 10.57 0.00 -2.07
N ASN A 8 10.89 0.71 -3.15
CA ASN A 8 9.98 0.82 -4.28
C ASN A 8 10.29 -0.23 -5.33
N ILE A 9 9.63 -1.37 -5.19
CA ILE A 9 9.60 -2.37 -6.26
C ILE A 9 8.55 -1.92 -7.29
N PRO A 10 8.85 -1.92 -8.60
CA PRO A 10 7.86 -1.64 -9.63
C PRO A 10 6.63 -2.54 -9.49
N VAL A 11 5.42 -1.98 -9.61
CA VAL A 11 4.16 -2.73 -9.42
C VAL A 11 4.06 -3.89 -10.42
N SER A 12 4.59 -3.74 -11.64
CA SER A 12 4.67 -4.81 -12.66
C SER A 12 5.46 -6.05 -12.20
N ARG A 13 6.40 -5.89 -11.26
CA ARG A 13 7.15 -7.00 -10.66
C ARG A 13 6.44 -7.61 -9.44
N LEU A 14 5.36 -6.99 -8.95
CA LEU A 14 4.60 -7.42 -7.77
C LEU A 14 3.37 -8.24 -8.17
N ARG A 15 3.56 -9.35 -8.90
CA ARG A 15 2.46 -10.23 -9.36
C ARG A 15 1.51 -10.71 -8.26
N TRP A 16 1.95 -10.70 -7.00
CA TRP A 16 1.14 -11.11 -5.86
C TRP A 16 0.01 -10.11 -5.55
N VAL A 17 0.15 -8.84 -5.92
CA VAL A 17 -0.83 -7.77 -5.63
C VAL A 17 -2.18 -8.09 -6.27
N ASP A 18 -2.16 -8.71 -7.46
CA ASP A 18 -3.36 -9.07 -8.22
C ASP A 18 -3.86 -10.49 -7.93
N ARG A 19 -3.21 -11.21 -7.02
CA ARG A 19 -3.53 -12.61 -6.68
C ARG A 19 -4.18 -12.70 -5.30
N PRO A 20 -5.51 -12.89 -5.19
CA PRO A 20 -6.21 -12.97 -3.90
C PRO A 20 -5.57 -13.98 -2.93
N LYS A 21 -5.29 -15.20 -3.40
CA LYS A 21 -4.65 -16.28 -2.62
C LYS A 21 -3.28 -15.89 -2.04
N GLU A 22 -2.53 -15.03 -2.72
CA GLU A 22 -1.22 -14.56 -2.22
C GLU A 22 -1.38 -13.45 -1.18
N ARG A 23 -2.43 -12.63 -1.29
CA ARG A 23 -2.72 -11.55 -0.34
C ARG A 23 -3.22 -12.10 1.00
N GLU A 24 -3.92 -13.23 0.97
CA GLU A 24 -4.39 -13.97 2.15
C GLU A 24 -3.23 -14.51 3.01
N LYS A 25 -2.09 -14.83 2.39
CA LYS A 25 -0.88 -15.29 3.10
C LYS A 25 -0.13 -14.18 3.82
N LEU A 26 -0.39 -12.91 3.49
CA LEU A 26 0.34 -11.77 4.07
C LEU A 26 -0.30 -11.27 5.36
N PRO A 27 0.45 -10.63 6.27
CA PRO A 27 -0.15 -10.02 7.45
C PRO A 27 -1.17 -8.94 7.08
N ALA A 28 -2.24 -8.84 7.87
CA ALA A 28 -3.29 -7.85 7.64
C ALA A 28 -2.77 -6.40 7.67
N SER A 29 -1.69 -6.15 8.40
CA SER A 29 -0.96 -4.87 8.49
C SER A 29 -0.27 -4.41 7.19
N HIS A 30 -0.26 -5.23 6.15
CA HIS A 30 0.24 -4.86 4.81
C HIS A 30 -0.77 -4.08 3.98
N PHE A 31 -2.00 -3.97 4.47
CA PHE A 31 -3.16 -3.49 3.74
C PHE A 31 -3.80 -2.33 4.51
N LEU A 32 -4.29 -1.34 3.77
CA LEU A 32 -5.07 -0.23 4.34
C LEU A 32 -6.54 -0.62 4.58
N LEU A 33 -6.98 -1.76 4.04
CA LEU A 33 -8.23 -2.38 4.42
C LEU A 33 -7.99 -3.84 4.86
N PRO A 34 -7.51 -4.05 6.11
CA PRO A 34 -7.01 -5.33 6.60
C PRO A 34 -8.03 -6.47 6.50
N GLY A 35 -9.29 -6.23 6.89
CA GLY A 35 -10.35 -7.25 6.90
C GLY A 35 -10.71 -7.79 5.52
N LYS A 36 -10.38 -7.06 4.43
CA LYS A 36 -10.58 -7.51 3.04
C LYS A 36 -9.27 -7.77 2.30
N ARG A 37 -8.13 -7.65 3.00
CA ARG A 37 -6.78 -7.63 2.41
C ARG A 37 -6.70 -6.72 1.17
N LYS A 38 -7.38 -5.56 1.21
CA LYS A 38 -7.48 -4.58 0.10
C LYS A 38 -6.50 -3.42 0.28
N PHE A 39 -6.09 -2.81 -0.83
CA PHE A 39 -5.16 -1.68 -0.84
C PHE A 39 -3.81 -2.00 -0.17
N PRO A 40 -2.99 -2.88 -0.76
CA PRO A 40 -1.66 -3.12 -0.23
C PRO A 40 -0.83 -1.84 -0.31
N TYR A 41 0.02 -1.62 0.68
CA TYR A 41 0.98 -0.50 0.69
C TYR A 41 2.39 -0.93 1.11
N LYS A 42 2.55 -2.17 1.58
CA LYS A 42 3.84 -2.80 1.90
C LYS A 42 4.17 -3.90 0.90
N ASN A 43 5.47 -4.09 0.67
CA ASN A 43 6.01 -5.29 0.04
C ASN A 43 5.88 -6.51 0.98
N LYS A 44 6.14 -7.72 0.47
CA LYS A 44 6.10 -8.95 1.28
C LYS A 44 7.07 -8.96 2.48
N ASP A 45 8.14 -8.16 2.43
CA ASP A 45 9.10 -8.00 3.53
C ASP A 45 8.71 -6.90 4.53
N GLY A 46 7.50 -6.35 4.44
CA GLY A 46 6.99 -5.32 5.35
C GLY A 46 7.48 -3.89 5.06
N SER A 47 8.39 -3.70 4.11
CA SER A 47 8.83 -2.36 3.67
C SER A 47 7.71 -1.61 2.93
N VAL A 48 7.61 -0.30 3.16
CA VAL A 48 6.63 0.56 2.46
C VAL A 48 7.01 0.68 0.98
N ASN A 49 6.01 0.61 0.10
CA ASN A 49 6.19 0.82 -1.34
C ASN A 49 5.33 2.00 -1.78
N CYS A 50 5.98 3.11 -2.12
CA CYS A 50 5.30 4.36 -2.47
C CYS A 50 4.47 4.27 -3.75
N ARG A 51 4.81 3.34 -4.67
CA ARG A 51 3.98 3.07 -5.85
C ARG A 51 2.66 2.40 -5.47
N LEU A 52 2.69 1.50 -4.49
CA LEU A 52 1.47 0.89 -3.94
C LEU A 52 0.64 1.91 -3.15
N VAL A 53 1.28 2.81 -2.39
CA VAL A 53 0.59 3.91 -1.70
C VAL A 53 -0.13 4.82 -2.71
N LYS A 54 0.55 5.26 -3.78
CA LYS A 54 -0.05 6.08 -4.85
C LYS A 54 -1.23 5.35 -5.50
N ALA A 55 -1.08 4.07 -5.82
CA ALA A 55 -2.18 3.25 -6.35
C ALA A 55 -3.35 3.13 -5.37
N ALA A 56 -3.08 3.00 -4.07
CA ALA A 56 -4.12 2.93 -3.05
C ALA A 56 -4.93 4.23 -2.97
N ILE A 57 -4.30 5.41 -3.09
CA ILE A 57 -5.00 6.71 -3.16
C ILE A 57 -5.96 6.71 -4.35
N SER A 58 -5.47 6.46 -5.57
CA SER A 58 -6.28 6.52 -6.79
C SER A 58 -7.44 5.53 -6.75
N ARG A 59 -7.18 4.28 -6.36
CA ARG A 59 -8.23 3.24 -6.31
C ARG A 59 -9.23 3.47 -5.20
N ALA A 60 -8.80 3.99 -4.04
CA ALA A 60 -9.71 4.31 -2.94
C ALA A 60 -10.65 5.45 -3.33
N ALA A 61 -10.12 6.52 -3.95
CA ALA A 61 -10.91 7.63 -4.47
C ALA A 61 -11.93 7.16 -5.53
N GLN A 62 -11.48 6.36 -6.52
CA GLN A 62 -12.32 5.82 -7.59
C GLN A 62 -13.52 5.02 -7.07
N HIS A 63 -13.36 4.29 -5.97
CA HIS A 63 -14.39 3.39 -5.43
C HIS A 63 -15.03 3.91 -4.12
N GLY A 64 -14.81 5.18 -3.76
CA GLY A 64 -15.47 5.82 -2.61
C GLY A 64 -14.97 5.41 -1.22
N TYR A 65 -13.78 4.80 -1.10
CA TYR A 65 -13.20 4.40 0.19
C TYR A 65 -12.52 5.59 0.91
N LYS A 66 -13.31 6.59 1.33
CA LYS A 66 -12.81 7.87 1.90
C LYS A 66 -11.78 7.69 3.05
N LYS A 67 -12.04 6.76 3.97
CA LYS A 67 -11.10 6.47 5.09
C LYS A 67 -9.76 5.93 4.61
N VAL A 68 -9.80 4.98 3.66
CA VAL A 68 -8.58 4.38 3.07
C VAL A 68 -7.81 5.43 2.30
N GLU A 69 -8.49 6.27 1.53
CA GLU A 69 -7.85 7.36 0.77
C GLU A 69 -7.12 8.33 1.71
N ALA A 70 -7.79 8.79 2.77
CA ALA A 70 -7.19 9.70 3.74
C ALA A 70 -5.95 9.08 4.41
N GLU A 71 -6.00 7.80 4.78
CA GLU A 71 -4.86 7.10 5.35
C GLU A 71 -3.71 6.93 4.35
N ALA A 72 -4.01 6.57 3.11
CA ALA A 72 -3.02 6.46 2.04
C ALA A 72 -2.33 7.80 1.76
N ARG A 73 -3.07 8.93 1.78
CA ARG A 73 -2.51 10.28 1.65
C ARG A 73 -1.58 10.63 2.81
N ARG A 74 -1.94 10.29 4.06
CA ARG A 74 -1.06 10.48 5.22
C ARG A 74 0.23 9.64 5.11
N LEU A 75 0.14 8.39 4.67
CA LEU A 75 1.31 7.54 4.44
C LEU A 75 2.21 8.14 3.35
N HIS A 76 1.62 8.61 2.26
CA HIS A 76 2.35 9.28 1.20
C HIS A 76 3.11 10.50 1.71
N GLN A 77 2.44 11.36 2.50
CA GLN A 77 3.05 12.53 3.12
C GLN A 77 4.22 12.16 4.05
N ARG A 78 4.09 11.10 4.83
CA ARG A 78 5.11 10.69 5.81
C ARG A 78 6.32 9.98 5.20
N HIS A 79 6.12 9.22 4.13
CA HIS A 79 7.11 8.25 3.64
C HIS A 79 7.54 8.47 2.19
N CYS A 80 6.75 9.18 1.38
CA CYS A 80 6.90 9.21 -0.08
C CYS A 80 7.13 10.61 -0.67
N GLN A 81 7.18 11.68 0.14
CA GLN A 81 7.35 13.05 -0.35
C GLN A 81 8.70 13.33 -1.02
N ASN A 82 9.72 12.51 -0.72
CA ASN A 82 11.05 12.65 -1.32
C ASN A 82 11.25 11.73 -2.53
N GLU A 83 10.19 11.09 -3.03
CA GLU A 83 10.26 10.29 -4.25
C GLU A 83 9.82 11.13 -5.45
N ALA A 84 10.80 11.76 -6.07
CA ALA A 84 10.73 12.27 -7.44
C ALA A 84 10.62 11.10 -8.43
#